data_AF-A0A925XC60-F1
#
_entry.id   AF-A0A925XC60-F1
#
_cell.length_a   1.000
_cell.length_b   1.000
_cell.length_c   1.000
_cell.angle_alpha   90.00
_cell.angle_beta   90.00
_cell.angle_gamma   90.00
#
_symmetry.space_group_name_H-M   'P 1'
#
loop_
_entity.id
_entity.type
_entity.pdbx_description
1 polymer ?
#
loop_
_entity_poly.entity_id
_entity_poly.type
_entity_poly.pdbx_seq_one_letter_code
_entity_poly.pdbx_strand_id
1 'polypeptide(L)'
;MKRTIAFVAAIAFCTVSSVYAIYEVYDHGAWPQSWPKELEPLRKQSRTLVGPDIAQQHFQIPFTKRQEFESAWPHFLKIKSKGAPIILVRGPKTDFFAIKPAGILIHSPPVGTDKRANPEVPINSTDARERWMNTTFIELVVDGEIVDLNRIRLPADTPIIDERFTDGQNK
;
A
#
# COMPACT_ATOMS: atom_id res chain seq x y z
N MET A 1 38.02 17.18 23.16
CA MET A 1 36.54 17.25 23.12
C MET A 1 35.97 17.55 21.73
N LYS A 2 36.49 18.51 20.94
CA LYS A 2 35.98 18.80 19.58
C LYS A 2 36.09 17.63 18.58
N ARG A 3 37.12 16.79 18.68
CA ARG A 3 37.30 15.60 17.81
C ARG A 3 36.36 14.43 18.16
N THR A 4 35.95 14.30 19.42
CA THR A 4 35.09 13.20 19.88
C THR A 4 33.63 13.40 19.43
N ILE A 5 33.19 14.65 19.30
CA ILE A 5 31.83 15.01 18.84
C ILE A 5 31.62 14.65 17.36
N ALA A 6 32.66 14.82 16.52
CA ALA A 6 32.58 14.48 15.10
C ALA A 6 32.40 12.98 14.85
N PHE A 7 33.04 12.12 15.67
CA PHE A 7 32.91 10.67 15.54
C PHE A 7 31.54 10.14 16.00
N VAL A 8 30.94 10.74 17.05
CA VAL A 8 29.60 10.35 17.50
C VAL A 8 28.53 10.78 16.49
N ALA A 9 28.68 11.94 15.85
CA ALA A 9 27.76 12.40 14.81
C ALA A 9 27.80 11.51 13.55
N ALA A 10 28.97 10.99 13.18
CA ALA A 10 29.11 10.08 12.04
C ALA A 10 28.45 8.71 12.30
N ILE A 11 28.51 8.19 13.53
CA ILE A 11 27.87 6.91 13.91
C ILE A 11 26.34 7.05 13.97
N ALA A 12 25.83 8.19 14.43
CA ALA A 12 24.38 8.46 14.46
C ALA A 12 23.76 8.61 13.05
N PHE A 13 24.56 8.99 12.04
CA PHE A 13 24.08 9.11 10.66
C PHE A 13 23.98 7.76 9.92
N CYS A 14 24.70 6.73 10.36
CA CYS A 14 24.71 5.42 9.72
C CYS A 14 23.57 4.49 10.18
N THR A 15 22.80 4.84 11.21
CA THR A 15 21.78 3.95 11.79
C THR A 15 20.36 4.18 11.27
N VAL A 16 20.14 5.17 10.38
CA VAL A 16 18.79 5.56 9.92
C VAL A 16 18.36 4.96 8.57
N SER A 17 19.20 4.16 7.91
CA SER A 17 19.00 3.76 6.51
C SER A 17 18.81 2.25 6.24
N SER A 18 18.65 1.41 7.27
CA SER A 18 18.86 -0.04 7.12
C SER A 18 17.70 -0.88 6.55
N VAL A 19 16.51 -0.34 6.26
CA VAL A 19 15.36 -1.16 5.79
C VAL A 19 15.05 -1.02 4.30
N TYR A 20 15.45 0.07 3.64
CA TYR A 20 15.19 0.27 2.21
C TYR A 20 16.14 -0.50 1.29
N ALA A 21 17.27 -1.01 1.80
CA ALA A 21 18.34 -1.56 0.96
C ALA A 21 17.96 -2.81 0.13
N ILE A 22 16.86 -3.47 0.48
CA ILE A 22 16.37 -4.69 -0.19
C ILE A 22 15.17 -4.44 -1.12
N TYR A 23 14.62 -3.23 -1.15
CA TYR A 23 13.53 -2.87 -2.06
C TYR A 23 14.03 -1.93 -3.15
N GLU A 24 13.56 -2.14 -4.38
CA GLU A 24 13.58 -1.06 -5.37
C GLU A 24 12.46 -0.08 -5.06
N VAL A 25 12.80 1.21 -4.98
CA VAL A 25 11.83 2.27 -4.63
C VAL A 25 11.79 3.29 -5.76
N TYR A 26 10.59 3.60 -6.22
CA TYR A 26 10.31 4.62 -7.22
C TYR A 26 9.48 5.73 -6.57
N ASP A 27 9.94 6.99 -6.64
CA ASP A 27 9.18 8.16 -6.16
C ASP A 27 8.03 8.58 -7.09
N HIS A 28 7.46 7.60 -7.78
CA HIS A 28 6.27 7.71 -8.61
C HIS A 28 5.56 6.36 -8.66
N GLY A 29 4.30 6.36 -9.10
CA GLY A 29 3.60 5.14 -9.47
C GLY A 29 4.24 4.50 -10.70
N ALA A 30 4.66 3.24 -10.62
CA ALA A 30 5.24 2.49 -11.73
C ALA A 30 4.27 1.43 -12.28
N TRP A 31 2.97 1.60 -12.03
CA TRP A 31 1.94 0.66 -12.49
C TRP A 31 1.85 0.64 -14.03
N PRO A 32 1.36 -0.47 -14.62
CA PRO A 32 1.32 -0.64 -16.07
C PRO A 32 0.31 0.29 -16.75
N GLN A 33 0.52 0.55 -18.04
CA GLN A 33 -0.38 1.38 -18.88
C GLN A 33 -1.79 0.77 -19.05
N SER A 34 -1.97 -0.51 -18.69
CA SER A 34 -3.28 -1.18 -18.70
C SER A 34 -4.20 -0.73 -17.57
N TRP A 35 -3.67 -0.05 -16.54
CA TRP A 35 -4.50 0.54 -15.50
C TRP A 35 -5.36 1.69 -16.05
N PRO A 36 -6.50 2.00 -15.40
CA PRO A 36 -7.37 3.09 -15.84
C PRO A 36 -6.62 4.42 -15.96
N LYS A 37 -6.82 5.11 -17.08
CA LYS A 37 -6.14 6.39 -17.39
C LYS A 37 -6.44 7.48 -16.38
N GLU A 38 -7.57 7.39 -15.68
CA GLU A 38 -7.97 8.35 -14.63
C GLU A 38 -7.05 8.28 -13.40
N LEU A 39 -6.26 7.22 -13.25
CA LEU A 39 -5.26 7.09 -12.19
C LEU A 39 -3.93 7.75 -12.55
N GLU A 40 -3.65 8.01 -13.84
CA GLU A 40 -2.37 8.58 -14.29
C GLU A 40 -2.00 9.93 -13.64
N PRO A 41 -2.94 10.86 -13.37
CA PRO A 41 -2.61 12.08 -12.60
C PRO A 41 -2.00 11.79 -11.22
N LEU A 42 -2.35 10.66 -10.60
CA LEU A 42 -1.86 10.26 -9.28
C LEU A 42 -0.44 9.69 -9.33
N ARG A 43 0.09 9.38 -10.52
CA ARG A 43 1.41 8.76 -10.69
C ARG A 43 2.51 9.57 -10.01
N LYS A 44 2.46 10.90 -10.11
CA LYS A 44 3.47 11.79 -9.54
C LYS A 44 3.49 11.81 -8.01
N GLN A 45 2.34 11.64 -7.35
CA GLN A 45 2.27 11.68 -5.88
C GLN A 45 2.39 10.29 -5.23
N SER A 46 2.38 9.24 -6.04
CA SER A 46 2.47 7.86 -5.59
C SER A 46 3.93 7.45 -5.39
N ARG A 47 4.15 6.36 -4.67
CA ARG A 47 5.44 5.68 -4.55
C ARG A 47 5.25 4.20 -4.88
N THR A 48 6.22 3.60 -5.55
CA THR A 48 6.25 2.16 -5.80
C THR A 48 7.39 1.52 -5.04
N LEU A 49 7.11 0.40 -4.38
CA LEU A 49 8.12 -0.44 -3.75
C LEU A 49 8.06 -1.83 -4.40
N VAL A 50 9.20 -2.36 -4.81
CA VAL A 50 9.32 -3.68 -5.42
C VAL A 50 10.32 -4.52 -4.64
N GLY A 51 9.94 -5.71 -4.18
CA GLY A 51 10.84 -6.60 -3.44
C GLY A 51 10.22 -7.19 -2.16
N PRO A 52 11.04 -7.72 -1.23
CA PRO A 52 12.50 -7.77 -1.31
C PRO A 52 13.03 -9.02 -2.03
N ASP A 53 12.50 -10.20 -1.71
CA ASP A 53 13.00 -11.48 -2.27
C ASP A 53 12.25 -11.87 -3.55
N ILE A 54 11.02 -11.40 -3.68
CA ILE A 54 10.16 -11.59 -4.84
C ILE A 54 9.79 -10.20 -5.33
N ALA A 55 9.74 -9.98 -6.64
CA ALA A 55 9.40 -8.68 -7.25
C ALA A 55 7.91 -8.30 -7.10
N GLN A 56 7.33 -8.51 -5.91
CA GLN A 56 6.02 -8.03 -5.51
C GLN A 56 6.01 -6.52 -5.54
N GLN A 57 4.93 -5.95 -6.07
CA GLN A 57 4.80 -4.51 -6.23
C GLN A 57 3.79 -3.97 -5.23
N HIS A 58 4.18 -2.89 -4.58
CA HIS A 58 3.35 -2.15 -3.64
C HIS A 58 3.26 -0.70 -4.10
N PHE A 59 2.05 -0.22 -4.40
CA PHE A 59 1.80 1.16 -4.80
C PHE A 59 1.17 1.93 -3.66
N GLN A 60 1.92 2.87 -3.10
CA GLN A 60 1.45 3.80 -2.08
C GLN A 60 0.90 5.04 -2.75
N ILE A 61 -0.35 5.37 -2.47
CA ILE A 61 -1.05 6.49 -3.09
C ILE A 61 -1.67 7.36 -2.00
N PRO A 62 -0.92 8.34 -1.47
CA PRO A 62 -1.45 9.25 -0.47
C PRO A 62 -2.43 10.22 -1.09
N PHE A 63 -3.45 10.59 -0.32
CA PHE A 63 -4.39 11.66 -0.68
C PHE A 63 -4.39 12.73 0.39
N THR A 64 -4.45 13.98 -0.05
CA THR A 64 -4.60 15.15 0.84
C THR A 64 -5.97 15.82 0.70
N LYS A 65 -6.73 15.45 -0.34
CA LYS A 65 -8.04 16.00 -0.65
C LYS A 65 -9.04 14.88 -0.85
N ARG A 66 -10.16 14.95 -0.12
CA ARG A 66 -11.29 14.03 -0.24
C ARG A 66 -11.77 13.86 -1.68
N GLN A 67 -12.00 14.98 -2.38
CA GLN A 67 -12.56 14.95 -3.74
C GLN A 67 -11.69 14.17 -4.73
N GLU A 68 -10.37 14.26 -4.57
CA GLU A 68 -9.40 13.53 -5.40
C GLU A 68 -9.44 12.03 -5.12
N PHE A 69 -9.57 11.65 -3.85
CA PHE A 69 -9.78 10.26 -3.47
C PHE A 69 -11.11 9.72 -4.00
N GLU A 70 -12.21 10.43 -3.75
CA GLU A 70 -13.56 10.03 -4.17
C GLU A 70 -13.67 9.87 -5.70
N SER A 71 -13.00 10.74 -6.48
CA SER A 71 -12.98 10.63 -7.95
C SER A 71 -12.16 9.43 -8.44
N ALA A 72 -11.06 9.09 -7.75
CA ALA A 72 -10.20 7.97 -8.12
C ALA A 72 -10.73 6.61 -7.63
N TRP A 73 -11.51 6.59 -6.53
CA TRP A 73 -11.98 5.36 -5.87
C TRP A 73 -12.63 4.33 -6.82
N PRO A 74 -13.56 4.71 -7.72
CA PRO A 74 -14.17 3.75 -8.65
C PRO A 74 -13.16 3.11 -9.61
N HIS A 75 -12.03 3.77 -9.89
CA HIS A 75 -11.00 3.29 -10.80
C HIS A 75 -10.05 2.32 -10.10
N PHE A 76 -9.77 2.52 -8.80
CA PHE A 76 -9.05 1.53 -7.99
C PHE A 76 -9.83 0.23 -7.83
N LEU A 77 -11.15 0.30 -7.74
CA LEU A 77 -11.98 -0.91 -7.66
C LEU A 77 -11.88 -1.78 -8.93
N LYS A 78 -11.59 -1.19 -10.10
CA LYS A 78 -11.49 -1.92 -11.38
C LYS A 78 -10.21 -2.74 -11.53
N ILE A 79 -9.14 -2.37 -10.83
CA ILE A 79 -7.85 -3.06 -10.94
C ILE A 79 -7.73 -4.25 -9.98
N LYS A 80 -8.63 -4.34 -8.99
CA LYS A 80 -8.62 -5.40 -7.99
C LYS A 80 -8.92 -6.76 -8.62
N SER A 81 -8.19 -7.79 -8.23
CA SER A 81 -8.53 -9.17 -8.61
C SER A 81 -9.91 -9.56 -8.05
N LYS A 82 -10.63 -10.41 -8.79
CA LYS A 82 -11.95 -10.90 -8.35
C LYS A 82 -11.83 -11.65 -7.02
N GLY A 83 -12.73 -11.35 -6.08
CA GLY A 83 -12.74 -11.97 -4.75
C GLY A 83 -11.67 -11.46 -3.76
N ALA A 84 -10.61 -10.78 -4.25
CA ALA A 84 -9.58 -10.22 -3.38
C ALA A 84 -10.16 -9.13 -2.45
N PRO A 85 -9.66 -9.00 -1.20
CA PRO A 85 -10.30 -8.18 -0.18
C PRO A 85 -9.97 -6.69 -0.34
N ILE A 86 -10.76 -5.87 0.35
CA ILE A 86 -10.33 -4.55 0.81
C ILE A 86 -10.07 -4.65 2.30
N ILE A 87 -8.84 -4.35 2.70
CA ILE A 87 -8.42 -4.33 4.11
C ILE A 87 -8.51 -2.88 4.59
N LEU A 88 -9.34 -2.60 5.59
CA LEU A 88 -9.45 -1.28 6.19
C LEU A 88 -8.38 -1.14 7.27
N VAL A 89 -7.55 -0.11 7.18
CA VAL A 89 -6.54 0.19 8.18
C VAL A 89 -6.70 1.64 8.65
N ARG A 90 -6.34 1.91 9.90
CA ARG A 90 -6.51 3.26 10.49
C ARG A 90 -5.46 4.21 9.93
N GLY A 91 -5.90 5.37 9.47
CA GLY A 91 -5.04 6.48 9.10
C GLY A 91 -4.62 7.33 10.32
N PRO A 92 -3.41 7.92 10.32
CA PRO A 92 -2.32 7.67 9.37
C PRO A 92 -1.71 6.28 9.57
N LYS A 93 -1.31 5.63 8.47
CA LYS A 93 -0.50 4.40 8.50
C LYS A 93 0.97 4.80 8.66
N THR A 94 1.64 4.29 9.70
CA THR A 94 3.01 4.70 10.08
C THR A 94 4.04 3.57 10.05
N ASP A 95 3.67 2.39 9.57
CA ASP A 95 4.57 1.25 9.39
C ASP A 95 5.45 1.42 8.13
N PHE A 96 6.11 0.35 7.69
CA PHE A 96 6.96 0.37 6.49
C PHE A 96 6.22 0.87 5.25
N PHE A 97 4.92 0.57 5.13
CA PHE A 97 4.09 1.07 4.05
C PHE A 97 3.33 2.35 4.43
N ALA A 98 4.06 3.32 5.01
CA ALA A 98 3.47 4.54 5.53
C ALA A 98 2.67 5.32 4.48
N ILE A 99 1.45 5.71 4.86
CA ILE A 99 0.56 6.57 4.06
C ILE A 99 -0.05 7.58 5.02
N LYS A 100 0.11 8.87 4.67
CA LYS A 100 -0.36 10.00 5.48
C LYS A 100 -1.02 11.07 4.61
N PRO A 101 -2.06 11.75 5.11
CA PRO A 101 -2.85 11.37 6.29
C PRO A 101 -3.72 10.12 6.03
N ALA A 102 -4.09 9.89 4.77
CA ALA A 102 -4.95 8.81 4.32
C ALA A 102 -4.63 8.43 2.86
N GLY A 103 -5.20 7.33 2.38
CA GLY A 103 -5.06 6.93 0.99
C GLY A 103 -5.14 5.43 0.78
N ILE A 104 -4.40 4.93 -0.21
CA ILE A 104 -4.50 3.55 -0.68
C ILE A 104 -3.12 2.93 -0.79
N LEU A 105 -2.97 1.71 -0.30
CA LEU A 105 -1.86 0.83 -0.62
C LEU A 105 -2.40 -0.31 -1.49
N ILE A 106 -1.83 -0.46 -2.69
CA ILE A 106 -2.21 -1.51 -3.62
C ILE A 106 -1.09 -2.53 -3.66
N HIS A 107 -1.42 -3.76 -3.32
CA HIS A 107 -0.53 -4.91 -3.49
C HIS A 107 -0.80 -5.51 -4.86
N SER A 108 0.25 -5.95 -5.55
CA SER A 108 0.12 -6.57 -6.87
C SER A 108 1.06 -7.76 -7.03
N PRO A 109 0.70 -8.72 -7.89
CA PRO A 109 1.49 -9.92 -8.09
C PRO A 109 2.92 -9.60 -8.55
N PRO A 110 3.86 -10.53 -8.33
CA PRO A 110 5.24 -10.34 -8.76
C PRO A 110 5.37 -10.10 -10.26
N VAL A 111 6.12 -9.06 -10.65
CA VAL A 111 6.41 -8.77 -12.07
C VAL A 111 7.13 -9.93 -12.72
N GLY A 112 6.77 -10.23 -13.97
CA GLY A 112 7.52 -11.17 -14.80
C GLY A 112 7.42 -12.63 -14.38
N THR A 113 6.52 -12.96 -13.44
CA THR A 113 6.29 -14.35 -13.05
C THR A 113 5.24 -15.02 -13.93
N ASP A 114 5.46 -16.29 -14.26
CA ASP A 114 4.49 -17.11 -14.98
C ASP A 114 3.24 -17.29 -14.10
N LYS A 115 2.05 -17.01 -14.64
CA LYS A 115 0.76 -17.23 -13.96
C LYS A 115 0.54 -18.70 -13.56
N ARG A 116 1.27 -19.64 -14.17
CA ARG A 116 1.30 -21.04 -13.76
C ARG A 116 2.08 -21.25 -12.47
N ALA A 117 3.14 -20.48 -12.26
CA ALA A 117 3.96 -20.53 -11.05
C ALA A 117 3.30 -19.74 -9.91
N ASN A 118 2.73 -18.57 -10.21
CA ASN A 118 2.02 -17.72 -9.26
C ASN A 118 0.61 -17.43 -9.77
N PRO A 119 -0.35 -18.36 -9.57
CA PRO A 119 -1.71 -18.14 -10.00
C PRO A 119 -2.34 -17.01 -9.19
N GLU A 120 -3.12 -16.15 -9.86
CA GLU A 120 -3.86 -15.03 -9.25
C GLU A 120 -5.09 -15.51 -8.47
N VAL A 121 -4.85 -16.38 -7.48
CA VAL A 121 -5.85 -16.98 -6.58
C VAL A 121 -5.32 -16.94 -5.16
N PRO A 122 -6.21 -16.98 -4.14
CA PRO A 122 -5.76 -17.00 -2.76
C PRO A 122 -5.00 -18.29 -2.43
N ILE A 123 -3.94 -18.18 -1.63
CA ILE A 123 -3.18 -19.31 -1.09
C ILE A 123 -3.65 -19.66 0.32
N ASN A 124 -3.30 -20.86 0.81
CA ASN A 124 -3.72 -21.30 2.14
C ASN A 124 -2.87 -20.65 3.25
N SER A 125 -3.20 -19.42 3.62
CA SER A 125 -2.65 -18.72 4.80
C SER A 125 -3.76 -18.15 5.67
N THR A 126 -3.51 -18.05 6.97
CA THR A 126 -4.37 -17.34 7.94
C THR A 126 -4.18 -15.82 7.87
N ASP A 127 -3.01 -15.33 7.46
CA ASP A 127 -2.76 -13.90 7.25
C ASP A 127 -3.39 -13.45 5.93
N ALA A 128 -4.13 -12.33 5.97
CA ALA A 128 -4.86 -11.85 4.81
C ALA A 128 -3.93 -11.36 3.69
N ARG A 129 -2.81 -10.72 4.03
CA ARG A 129 -1.88 -10.17 3.04
C ARG A 129 -1.12 -11.28 2.35
N GLU A 130 -0.67 -12.29 3.11
CA GLU A 130 -0.04 -13.50 2.56
C GLU A 130 -1.03 -14.31 1.71
N ARG A 131 -2.24 -14.55 2.22
CA ARG A 131 -3.31 -15.27 1.49
C ARG A 131 -3.54 -14.69 0.10
N TRP A 132 -3.47 -13.38 -0.06
CA TRP A 132 -3.77 -12.68 -1.31
C TRP A 132 -2.52 -12.16 -2.05
N MET A 133 -1.31 -12.58 -1.66
CA MET A 133 -0.04 -12.02 -2.14
C MET A 133 0.21 -12.17 -3.65
N ASN A 134 -0.46 -13.14 -4.29
CA ASN A 134 -0.38 -13.36 -5.75
C ASN A 134 -1.52 -12.68 -6.51
N THR A 135 -2.27 -11.79 -5.88
CA THR A 135 -3.39 -11.07 -6.48
C THR A 135 -3.25 -9.56 -6.31
N THR A 136 -4.06 -8.78 -7.04
CA THR A 136 -4.19 -7.35 -6.77
C THR A 136 -5.26 -7.11 -5.72
N PHE A 137 -4.85 -6.67 -4.52
CA PHE A 137 -5.74 -6.32 -3.42
C PHE A 137 -5.38 -4.95 -2.82
N ILE A 138 -6.30 -4.40 -2.03
CA ILE A 138 -6.23 -3.01 -1.54
C ILE A 138 -6.20 -2.98 -0.02
N GLU A 139 -5.25 -2.24 0.57
CA GLU A 139 -5.43 -1.66 1.90
C GLU A 139 -5.92 -0.21 1.75
N LEU A 140 -7.06 0.09 2.39
CA LEU A 140 -7.66 1.41 2.43
C LEU A 140 -7.33 2.06 3.78
N VAL A 141 -6.55 3.15 3.74
CA VAL A 141 -6.09 3.87 4.93
C VAL A 141 -7.13 4.94 5.28
N VAL A 142 -7.96 4.64 6.27
CA VAL A 142 -9.17 5.38 6.65
C VAL A 142 -8.87 6.36 7.79
N ASP A 143 -8.99 7.66 7.52
CA ASP A 143 -8.89 8.73 8.51
C ASP A 143 -10.25 9.32 8.92
N GLY A 144 -11.31 9.06 8.15
CA GLY A 144 -12.65 9.60 8.38
C GLY A 144 -12.85 11.02 7.84
N GLU A 145 -11.79 11.68 7.35
CA GLU A 145 -11.87 12.99 6.72
C GLU A 145 -11.66 12.90 5.21
N ILE A 146 -10.51 12.40 4.75
CA ILE A 146 -10.20 12.27 3.32
C ILE A 146 -10.76 10.97 2.78
N VAL A 147 -10.51 9.88 3.48
CA VAL A 147 -11.09 8.56 3.24
C VAL A 147 -12.17 8.34 4.29
N ASP A 148 -13.41 8.62 3.92
CA ASP A 148 -14.60 8.47 4.77
C ASP A 148 -15.50 7.35 4.25
N LEU A 149 -15.62 6.28 5.05
CA LEU A 149 -16.44 5.11 4.71
C LEU A 149 -17.94 5.40 4.60
N ASN A 150 -18.41 6.53 5.16
CA ASN A 150 -19.82 6.93 5.02
C ASN A 150 -20.12 7.57 3.66
N ARG A 151 -19.09 7.91 2.88
CA ARG A 151 -19.21 8.66 1.63
C ARG A 151 -18.83 7.84 0.40
N ILE A 152 -18.01 6.81 0.58
CA ILE A 152 -17.67 5.89 -0.49
C ILE A 152 -18.51 4.63 -0.45
N ARG A 153 -18.76 4.04 -1.61
CA ARG A 153 -19.37 2.72 -1.71
C ARG A 153 -18.28 1.66 -1.75
N LEU A 154 -18.36 0.70 -0.84
CA LEU A 154 -17.59 -0.54 -0.93
C LEU A 154 -18.36 -1.53 -1.83
N PRO A 155 -17.68 -2.33 -2.69
CA PRO A 155 -18.37 -3.30 -3.53
C PRO A 155 -19.03 -4.39 -2.67
N ALA A 156 -20.31 -4.70 -2.96
CA ALA A 156 -21.10 -5.66 -2.18
C ALA A 156 -20.56 -7.11 -2.25
N ASP A 157 -19.83 -7.44 -3.31
CA ASP A 157 -19.24 -8.76 -3.56
C ASP A 157 -17.76 -8.86 -3.14
N THR A 158 -17.23 -7.83 -2.47
CA THR A 158 -15.84 -7.78 -2.03
C THR A 158 -15.73 -8.06 -0.54
N PRO A 159 -14.92 -9.06 -0.12
CA PRO A 159 -14.62 -9.27 1.29
C PRO A 159 -13.99 -8.02 1.92
N ILE A 160 -14.52 -7.60 3.06
CA ILE A 160 -13.99 -6.49 3.85
C ILE A 160 -13.34 -7.05 5.10
N ILE A 161 -12.08 -6.72 5.32
CA ILE A 161 -11.32 -7.07 6.53
C ILE A 161 -11.05 -5.76 7.27
N ASP A 162 -11.63 -5.60 8.46
CA ASP A 162 -11.47 -4.36 9.23
C ASP A 162 -10.37 -4.51 10.27
N GLU A 163 -9.21 -3.91 10.00
CA GLU A 163 -8.02 -3.88 10.88
C GLU A 163 -7.79 -2.47 11.46
N ARG A 164 -8.78 -1.57 11.39
CA ARG A 164 -8.65 -0.20 11.94
C ARG A 164 -8.47 -0.21 13.47
N PHE A 165 -8.95 -1.26 14.12
CA PHE A 165 -8.90 -1.43 15.56
C PHE A 165 -8.41 -2.85 15.87
N THR A 166 -7.10 -3.03 16.06
CA THR A 166 -6.60 -4.29 16.62
C THR A 166 -6.99 -4.41 18.09
N ASP A 167 -7.32 -5.62 18.52
CA ASP A 167 -7.76 -5.92 19.88
C ASP A 167 -6.73 -5.41 20.90
N GLY A 168 -7.13 -4.41 21.69
CA GLY A 168 -6.30 -3.80 22.73
C GLY A 168 -6.09 -2.29 22.63
N GLN A 169 -6.45 -1.64 21.51
CA GLN A 169 -6.34 -0.18 21.33
C GLN A 169 -7.60 0.60 21.77
N ASN A 170 -8.60 -0.08 22.33
CA ASN A 170 -9.85 0.49 22.83
C ASN A 170 -10.07 0.22 24.35
N LYS A 171 -8.99 0.15 25.15
CA LYS A 171 -9.09 0.19 26.61
C LYS A 171 -8.58 1.51 27.16
#